data_AF-A0A7K7GYH9-F1
#
_entry.id   AF-A0A7K7GYH9-F1
#
_cell.length_a   1.000
_cell.length_b   1.000
_cell.length_c   1.000
_cell.angle_alpha   90.00
_cell.angle_beta   90.00
_cell.angle_gamma   90.00
#
_symmetry.space_group_name_H-M   'P 1'
#
loop_
_entity.id
_entity.type
_entity.pdbx_description
1 polymer ?
#
loop_
_entity_poly.entity_id
_entity_poly.type
_entity_poly.pdbx_seq_one_letter_code
_entity_poly.pdbx_strand_id
1 'polypeptide(L)'
;VLSGCGVYDGTEIHEASAVLVHLSRGGAEVQMYAPDVPQMHVIDHSKGQPAEAESRNVLVESARIARGKITSLAKLTTADHDAVIFPGGFGAAKNLSTFAVDGKDCKVNREVERVLKDFHKAGKPIGLCCISPVLAAKVLSGAEVTVGHEEEEGGKWPYAGTAGAIKELGAKHCVKEVTISFPAHVDTKNKVVTTPAFMCETALHHIFDGIGAMVKNVLKLTGK
;
A
#
# COMPACT_ATOMS: atom_id res chain seq x y z
N VAL A 1 6.93 -2.70 -2.65
CA VAL A 1 6.47 -2.59 -4.05
C VAL A 1 5.88 -1.20 -4.24
N LEU A 2 6.34 -0.47 -5.25
CA LEU A 2 5.95 0.90 -5.57
C LEU A 2 5.06 0.91 -6.83
N SER A 3 4.40 2.03 -7.07
CA SER A 3 3.32 2.21 -8.05
C SER A 3 3.43 3.49 -8.88
N GLY A 4 4.57 4.17 -8.85
CA GLY A 4 4.84 5.48 -9.45
C GLY A 4 5.56 6.39 -8.46
N CYS A 5 5.43 7.72 -8.59
CA CYS A 5 6.03 8.69 -7.67
C CYS A 5 5.18 9.97 -7.54
N GLY A 6 4.15 9.91 -6.68
CA GLY A 6 3.17 10.99 -6.50
C GLY A 6 1.84 10.44 -6.01
N VAL A 7 1.16 11.13 -5.09
CA VAL A 7 -0.06 10.59 -4.45
C VAL A 7 -1.19 10.33 -5.45
N TYR A 8 -1.38 11.16 -6.48
CA TYR A 8 -2.54 11.06 -7.37
C TYR A 8 -2.37 10.06 -8.53
N ASP A 9 -1.14 9.74 -8.90
CA ASP A 9 -0.81 8.89 -10.06
C ASP A 9 0.20 7.78 -9.77
N GLY A 10 0.67 7.67 -8.53
CA GLY A 10 1.70 6.73 -8.13
C GLY A 10 1.70 6.41 -6.64
N THR A 11 2.89 6.16 -6.10
CA THR A 11 3.09 5.94 -4.67
C THR A 11 3.08 7.26 -3.90
N GLU A 12 2.39 7.28 -2.76
CA GLU A 12 2.48 8.39 -1.81
C GLU A 12 3.92 8.46 -1.23
N ILE A 13 4.57 9.61 -1.42
CA ILE A 13 6.01 9.75 -1.24
C ILE A 13 6.37 9.79 0.25
N HIS A 14 5.53 10.40 1.09
CA HIS A 14 5.74 10.46 2.53
C HIS A 14 5.58 9.08 3.19
N GLU A 15 4.63 8.26 2.73
CA GLU A 15 4.41 6.89 3.18
C GLU A 15 5.59 6.01 2.79
N ALA A 16 6.03 6.08 1.53
CA ALA A 16 7.21 5.34 1.09
C ALA A 16 8.46 5.75 1.89
N SER A 17 8.66 7.04 2.12
CA SER A 17 9.75 7.55 2.96
C SER A 17 9.66 7.02 4.40
N ALA A 18 8.46 7.07 5.01
CA ALA A 18 8.24 6.54 6.36
C ALA A 18 8.53 5.04 6.45
N VAL A 19 8.04 4.25 5.48
CA VAL A 19 8.34 2.80 5.40
C VAL A 19 9.85 2.57 5.35
N LEU A 20 10.58 3.29 4.48
CA LEU A 20 12.03 3.13 4.34
C LEU A 20 12.78 3.49 5.62
N VAL A 21 12.42 4.60 6.27
CA VAL A 21 13.04 5.03 7.53
C VAL A 21 12.83 3.99 8.63
N HIS A 22 11.62 3.46 8.78
CA HIS A 22 11.32 2.48 9.83
C HIS A 22 11.92 1.10 9.55
N LEU A 23 11.98 0.67 8.29
CA LEU A 23 12.70 -0.55 7.91
C LEU A 23 14.19 -0.42 8.22
N SER A 24 14.81 0.71 7.87
CA SER A 24 16.21 1.00 8.17
C SER A 24 16.48 1.03 9.67
N ARG A 25 15.61 1.68 10.47
CA ARG A 25 15.70 1.64 11.94
C ARG A 25 15.57 0.25 12.52
N GLY A 26 14.77 -0.61 11.88
CA GLY A 26 14.63 -2.02 12.23
C GLY A 26 15.80 -2.90 11.77
N GLY A 27 16.83 -2.34 11.12
CA GLY A 27 17.98 -3.10 10.60
C GLY A 27 17.67 -3.96 9.37
N ALA A 28 16.54 -3.74 8.70
CA ALA A 28 16.16 -4.52 7.53
C ALA A 28 16.89 -4.02 6.27
N GLU A 29 17.33 -4.97 5.44
CA GLU A 29 17.77 -4.68 4.08
C GLU A 29 16.55 -4.50 3.16
N VAL A 30 16.60 -3.50 2.29
CA VAL A 30 15.46 -3.14 1.45
C VAL A 30 15.82 -3.23 -0.03
N GLN A 31 15.01 -3.97 -0.78
CA GLN A 31 14.98 -3.92 -2.24
C GLN A 31 13.63 -3.40 -2.71
N MET A 32 13.65 -2.48 -3.68
CA MET A 32 12.44 -1.85 -4.21
C MET A 32 12.09 -2.43 -5.57
N TYR A 33 10.79 -2.57 -5.79
CA TYR A 33 10.22 -3.18 -6.99
C TYR A 33 9.01 -2.40 -7.46
N ALA A 34 8.79 -2.35 -8.77
CA ALA A 34 7.60 -1.78 -9.39
C ALA A 34 7.28 -2.49 -10.72
N PRO A 35 6.00 -2.60 -11.12
CA PRO A 35 5.66 -3.17 -12.42
C PRO A 35 6.15 -2.27 -13.55
N ASP A 36 6.65 -2.87 -14.63
CA ASP A 36 7.12 -2.14 -15.82
C ASP A 36 5.95 -1.92 -16.79
N VAL A 37 5.08 -0.98 -16.44
CA VAL A 37 3.85 -0.67 -17.17
C VAL A 37 3.64 0.85 -17.25
N PRO A 38 2.86 1.36 -18.23
CA PRO A 38 2.40 2.74 -18.22
C PRO A 38 1.57 3.06 -16.96
N GLN A 39 1.68 4.28 -16.43
CA GLN A 39 0.71 4.80 -15.47
C GLN A 39 -0.66 4.93 -16.14
N MET A 40 -1.75 4.75 -15.37
CA MET A 40 -3.10 4.99 -15.88
C MET A 40 -3.29 6.43 -16.35
N HIS A 41 -2.88 7.40 -15.52
CA HIS A 41 -2.86 8.83 -15.84
C HIS A 41 -1.54 9.45 -15.36
N VAL A 42 -1.21 10.63 -15.88
CA VAL A 42 -0.22 11.54 -15.31
C VAL A 42 -0.99 12.72 -14.74
N ILE A 43 -0.73 13.10 -13.49
CA ILE A 43 -1.48 14.17 -12.82
C ILE A 43 -0.56 15.35 -12.51
N ASP A 44 -0.95 16.54 -12.95
CA ASP A 44 -0.37 17.77 -12.43
C ASP A 44 -0.85 17.96 -10.98
N HIS A 45 0.02 17.62 -10.03
CA HIS A 45 -0.31 17.66 -8.60
C HIS A 45 -0.56 19.08 -8.09
N SER A 46 -0.09 20.13 -8.79
CA SER A 46 -0.39 21.52 -8.41
C SER A 46 -1.82 21.93 -8.74
N LYS A 47 -2.45 21.24 -9.70
CA LYS A 47 -3.82 21.50 -10.17
C LYS A 47 -4.81 20.40 -9.80
N GLY A 48 -4.31 19.21 -9.44
CA GLY A 48 -5.13 18.02 -9.21
C GLY A 48 -5.80 17.49 -10.47
N GLN A 49 -5.27 17.81 -11.67
CA GLN A 49 -5.89 17.50 -12.96
C GLN A 49 -4.96 16.65 -13.85
N PRO A 50 -5.52 15.81 -14.75
CA PRO A 50 -4.73 15.08 -15.73
C PRO A 50 -3.92 15.98 -16.67
N ALA A 51 -2.68 15.59 -16.92
CA ALA A 51 -1.84 16.13 -17.99
C ALA A 51 -2.02 15.26 -19.24
N GLU A 52 -3.10 15.47 -19.99
CA GLU A 52 -3.57 14.60 -21.10
C GLU A 52 -2.52 14.28 -22.17
N ALA A 53 -1.53 15.16 -22.38
CA ALA A 53 -0.48 14.96 -23.38
C ALA A 53 0.76 14.22 -22.86
N GLU A 54 0.80 13.89 -21.56
CA GLU A 54 1.94 13.22 -20.92
C GLU A 54 1.68 11.73 -20.71
N SER A 55 2.73 10.93 -20.87
CA SER A 55 2.74 9.53 -20.49
C SER A 55 3.99 9.23 -19.68
N ARG A 56 3.85 8.43 -18.62
CA ARG A 56 4.93 8.01 -17.73
C ARG A 56 4.83 6.52 -17.44
N ASN A 57 5.97 5.91 -17.13
CA ASN A 57 6.06 4.50 -16.78
C ASN A 57 6.22 4.35 -15.25
N VAL A 58 5.49 3.40 -14.68
CA VAL A 58 5.45 3.14 -13.22
C VAL A 58 6.84 2.82 -12.66
N LEU A 59 7.58 1.90 -13.29
CA LEU A 59 8.93 1.52 -12.85
C LEU A 59 9.91 2.69 -12.95
N VAL A 60 9.87 3.43 -14.07
CA VAL A 60 10.75 4.59 -14.30
C VAL A 60 10.51 5.67 -13.26
N GLU A 61 9.26 6.03 -12.99
CA GLU A 61 8.95 7.07 -12.01
C GLU A 61 9.22 6.61 -10.58
N SER A 62 8.94 5.34 -10.24
CA SER A 62 9.31 4.78 -8.94
C SER A 62 10.83 4.74 -8.69
N ALA A 63 11.66 4.75 -9.73
CA ALA A 63 13.12 4.86 -9.59
C ALA A 63 13.55 6.17 -8.90
N ARG A 64 12.71 7.22 -8.93
CA ARG A 64 12.94 8.48 -8.21
C ARG A 64 12.98 8.26 -6.69
N ILE A 65 11.96 7.58 -6.15
CA ILE A 65 11.89 7.20 -4.73
C ILE A 65 13.06 6.28 -4.38
N ALA A 66 13.34 5.31 -5.24
CA ALA A 66 14.37 4.30 -5.02
C ALA A 66 15.82 4.78 -5.25
N ARG A 67 16.01 6.05 -5.68
CA ARG A 67 17.32 6.60 -6.05
C ARG A 67 18.06 5.71 -7.06
N GLY A 68 17.34 5.20 -8.05
CA GLY A 68 17.83 4.29 -9.09
C GLY A 68 17.98 2.83 -8.67
N LYS A 69 17.83 2.48 -7.39
CA LYS A 69 17.96 1.10 -6.88
C LYS A 69 16.62 0.37 -6.89
N ILE A 70 16.07 0.14 -8.09
CA ILE A 70 14.76 -0.50 -8.29
C ILE A 70 14.85 -1.61 -9.34
N THR A 71 14.03 -2.64 -9.18
CA THR A 71 13.93 -3.77 -10.13
C THR A 71 12.48 -3.95 -10.60
N SER A 72 12.30 -4.49 -11.81
CA SER A 72 10.97 -4.91 -12.28
C SER A 72 10.33 -5.92 -11.31
N LEU A 73 9.05 -5.71 -10.99
CA LEU A 73 8.28 -6.58 -10.09
C LEU A 73 8.17 -8.03 -10.60
N ALA A 74 8.28 -8.25 -11.91
CA ALA A 74 8.37 -9.58 -12.52
C ALA A 74 9.48 -10.46 -11.92
N LYS A 75 10.60 -9.83 -11.47
CA LYS A 75 11.77 -10.52 -10.92
C LYS A 75 11.67 -10.79 -9.42
N LEU A 76 10.64 -10.26 -8.74
CA LEU A 76 10.49 -10.45 -7.31
C LEU A 76 10.10 -11.90 -7.01
N THR A 77 10.95 -12.60 -6.26
CA THR A 77 10.70 -13.95 -5.75
C THR A 77 10.57 -13.93 -4.22
N THR A 78 9.86 -14.90 -3.64
CA THR A 78 9.82 -15.04 -2.18
C THR A 78 11.10 -15.61 -1.58
N ALA A 79 11.99 -16.22 -2.36
CA ALA A 79 13.19 -16.87 -1.83
C ALA A 79 14.15 -15.86 -1.18
N ASP A 80 14.24 -14.66 -1.77
CA ASP A 80 15.24 -13.65 -1.42
C ASP A 80 14.75 -12.63 -0.38
N HIS A 81 13.50 -12.73 0.09
CA HIS A 81 12.85 -11.71 0.92
C HIS A 81 12.10 -12.32 2.09
N ASP A 82 12.14 -11.68 3.26
CA ASP A 82 11.42 -12.16 4.46
C ASP A 82 9.99 -11.63 4.57
N ALA A 83 9.70 -10.48 3.95
CA ALA A 83 8.41 -9.81 3.96
C ALA A 83 8.25 -8.93 2.72
N VAL A 84 7.02 -8.49 2.44
CA VAL A 84 6.73 -7.51 1.37
C VAL A 84 5.87 -6.38 1.92
N ILE A 85 6.16 -5.14 1.53
CA ILE A 85 5.38 -3.95 1.92
C ILE A 85 4.90 -3.19 0.68
N PHE A 86 3.65 -2.74 0.70
CA PHE A 86 3.01 -1.90 -0.29
C PHE A 86 2.61 -0.56 0.37
N PRO A 87 3.34 0.54 0.07
CA PRO A 87 2.84 1.88 0.38
C PRO A 87 1.56 2.19 -0.40
N GLY A 88 0.82 3.19 0.05
CA GLY A 88 -0.39 3.68 -0.62
C GLY A 88 -0.12 4.67 -1.74
N GLY A 89 -0.99 5.67 -1.82
CA GLY A 89 -1.17 6.52 -3.00
C GLY A 89 -2.13 5.91 -4.02
N PHE A 90 -2.79 6.76 -4.81
CA PHE A 90 -3.76 6.33 -5.81
C PHE A 90 -3.17 5.42 -6.89
N GLY A 91 -1.85 5.40 -7.09
CA GLY A 91 -1.19 4.41 -7.94
C GLY A 91 -1.45 2.97 -7.48
N ALA A 92 -1.67 2.70 -6.19
CA ALA A 92 -2.10 1.37 -5.73
C ALA A 92 -3.50 1.00 -6.26
N ALA A 93 -4.40 1.98 -6.35
CA ALA A 93 -5.75 1.80 -6.87
C ALA A 93 -5.87 1.94 -8.41
N LYS A 94 -4.87 2.53 -9.07
CA LYS A 94 -4.87 2.83 -10.52
C LYS A 94 -3.88 2.01 -11.34
N ASN A 95 -2.71 1.69 -10.79
CA ASN A 95 -1.60 1.04 -11.51
C ASN A 95 -1.36 -0.38 -11.01
N LEU A 96 -1.47 -0.61 -9.69
CA LEU A 96 -1.39 -1.96 -9.11
C LEU A 96 -2.73 -2.71 -9.17
N SER A 97 -3.81 -2.00 -9.42
CA SER A 97 -5.15 -2.52 -9.64
C SER A 97 -5.98 -1.53 -10.45
N THR A 98 -7.21 -1.90 -10.80
CA THR A 98 -8.20 -1.00 -11.39
C THR A 98 -9.23 -0.49 -10.37
N PHE A 99 -8.95 -0.60 -9.07
CA PHE A 99 -9.90 -0.27 -7.99
C PHE A 99 -10.46 1.15 -8.07
N ALA A 100 -9.66 2.13 -8.49
CA ALA A 100 -10.09 3.52 -8.61
C ALA A 100 -11.22 3.72 -9.65
N VAL A 101 -11.36 2.81 -10.61
CA VAL A 101 -12.37 2.89 -11.68
C VAL A 101 -13.46 1.82 -11.50
N ASP A 102 -13.05 0.60 -11.17
CA ASP A 102 -13.94 -0.57 -11.15
C ASP A 102 -14.47 -0.92 -9.75
N GLY A 103 -13.98 -0.27 -8.68
CA GLY A 103 -14.40 -0.53 -7.31
C GLY A 103 -14.28 -2.01 -6.92
N LYS A 104 -15.38 -2.63 -6.46
CA LYS A 104 -15.42 -4.05 -6.07
C LYS A 104 -15.11 -5.03 -7.21
N ASP A 105 -15.42 -4.62 -8.44
CA ASP A 105 -15.24 -5.43 -9.65
C ASP A 105 -13.82 -5.29 -10.24
N CYS A 106 -12.93 -4.63 -9.52
CA CYS A 106 -11.56 -4.39 -9.93
C CYS A 106 -10.76 -5.67 -10.18
N LYS A 107 -9.71 -5.49 -10.98
CA LYS A 107 -8.66 -6.47 -11.22
C LYS A 107 -7.37 -5.97 -10.58
N VAL A 108 -6.62 -6.89 -9.99
CA VAL A 108 -5.26 -6.61 -9.51
C VAL A 108 -4.29 -6.92 -10.64
N ASN A 109 -3.23 -6.11 -10.77
CA ASN A 109 -2.16 -6.37 -11.72
C ASN A 109 -1.61 -7.80 -11.50
N ARG A 110 -1.40 -8.56 -12.58
CA ARG A 110 -1.02 -9.98 -12.50
C ARG A 110 0.26 -10.23 -11.68
N GLU A 111 1.24 -9.34 -11.77
CA GLU A 111 2.48 -9.46 -11.00
C GLU A 111 2.25 -9.18 -9.52
N VAL A 112 1.40 -8.21 -9.20
CA VAL A 112 1.01 -7.88 -7.82
C VAL A 112 0.21 -9.02 -7.21
N GLU A 113 -0.76 -9.56 -7.93
CA GLU A 113 -1.56 -10.72 -7.49
C GLU A 113 -0.66 -11.93 -7.21
N ARG A 114 0.28 -12.22 -8.12
CA ARG A 114 1.29 -13.27 -7.94
C ARG A 114 2.10 -13.03 -6.66
N VAL A 115 2.66 -11.84 -6.48
CA VAL A 115 3.49 -11.53 -5.31
C VAL A 115 2.70 -11.68 -4.01
N LEU A 116 1.47 -11.17 -3.93
CA LEU A 116 0.63 -11.31 -2.74
C LEU A 116 0.35 -12.78 -2.42
N LYS A 117 -0.01 -13.59 -3.42
CA LYS A 117 -0.26 -15.04 -3.27
C LYS A 117 1.01 -15.80 -2.87
N ASP A 118 2.14 -15.48 -3.49
CA ASP A 118 3.41 -16.15 -3.22
C ASP A 118 3.87 -15.90 -1.78
N PHE A 119 3.83 -14.64 -1.30
CA PHE A 119 4.21 -14.31 0.08
C PHE A 119 3.26 -14.92 1.10
N HIS A 120 1.95 -14.86 0.84
CA HIS A 120 0.94 -15.48 1.70
C HIS A 120 1.14 -17.00 1.80
N LYS A 121 1.31 -17.69 0.66
CA LYS A 121 1.58 -19.13 0.60
C LYS A 121 2.88 -19.52 1.31
N ALA A 122 3.91 -18.68 1.23
CA ALA A 122 5.16 -18.88 1.93
C ALA A 122 5.09 -18.55 3.44
N GLY A 123 3.94 -18.09 3.94
CA GLY A 123 3.77 -17.67 5.32
C GLY A 123 4.65 -16.47 5.69
N LYS A 124 4.94 -15.59 4.72
CA LYS A 124 5.76 -14.41 4.88
C LYS A 124 4.89 -13.16 5.08
N PRO A 125 5.25 -12.25 6.00
CA PRO A 125 4.38 -11.12 6.33
C PRO A 125 4.20 -10.15 5.16
N ILE A 126 2.99 -9.58 5.08
CA ILE A 126 2.60 -8.59 4.08
C ILE A 126 2.16 -7.32 4.81
N GLY A 127 2.82 -6.19 4.54
CA GLY A 127 2.44 -4.87 5.05
C GLY A 127 1.75 -4.04 3.97
N LEU A 128 0.62 -3.40 4.27
CA LEU A 128 -0.06 -2.50 3.34
C LEU A 128 -0.56 -1.25 4.08
N CYS A 129 -0.34 -0.05 3.56
CA CYS A 129 -0.88 1.19 4.16
C CYS A 129 -1.75 2.01 3.22
N CYS A 130 -2.59 2.86 3.82
CA CYS A 130 -3.51 3.74 3.10
C CYS A 130 -4.51 2.97 2.26
N ILE A 131 -4.57 3.20 0.94
CA ILE A 131 -5.52 2.51 0.06
C ILE A 131 -5.04 1.12 -0.39
N SER A 132 -3.76 0.81 -0.28
CA SER A 132 -3.20 -0.47 -0.73
C SER A 132 -3.79 -1.74 -0.08
N PRO A 133 -4.39 -1.74 1.13
CA PRO A 133 -5.11 -2.89 1.68
C PRO A 133 -6.23 -3.47 0.78
N VAL A 134 -6.79 -2.69 -0.15
CA VAL A 134 -7.75 -3.20 -1.14
C VAL A 134 -7.17 -4.34 -2.00
N LEU A 135 -5.84 -4.34 -2.20
CA LEU A 135 -5.13 -5.38 -2.93
C LEU A 135 -5.18 -6.71 -2.17
N ALA A 136 -4.87 -6.68 -0.87
CA ALA A 136 -4.96 -7.86 -0.01
C ALA A 136 -6.40 -8.34 0.12
N ALA A 137 -7.36 -7.42 0.26
CA ALA A 137 -8.78 -7.76 0.34
C ALA A 137 -9.29 -8.50 -0.91
N LYS A 138 -8.87 -8.07 -2.11
CA LYS A 138 -9.25 -8.73 -3.37
C LYS A 138 -8.57 -10.10 -3.56
N VAL A 139 -7.31 -10.23 -3.14
CA VAL A 139 -6.46 -11.37 -3.52
C VAL A 139 -6.43 -12.48 -2.47
N LEU A 140 -6.52 -12.13 -1.19
CA LEU A 140 -6.34 -13.04 -0.06
C LEU A 140 -7.68 -13.32 0.63
N SER A 141 -8.27 -14.47 0.31
CA SER A 141 -9.56 -14.88 0.88
C SER A 141 -9.53 -14.92 2.40
N GLY A 142 -10.45 -14.20 3.05
CA GLY A 142 -10.58 -14.16 4.50
C GLY A 142 -9.49 -13.35 5.21
N ALA A 143 -8.82 -12.43 4.52
CA ALA A 143 -7.95 -11.44 5.14
C ALA A 143 -8.74 -10.45 5.99
N GLU A 144 -8.16 -10.03 7.12
CA GLU A 144 -8.60 -8.87 7.87
C GLU A 144 -7.69 -7.68 7.59
N VAL A 145 -8.27 -6.52 7.28
CA VAL A 145 -7.52 -5.31 6.95
C VAL A 145 -8.18 -4.07 7.54
N THR A 146 -7.43 -2.99 7.68
CA THR A 146 -7.97 -1.65 7.95
C THR A 146 -7.64 -0.71 6.81
N VAL A 147 -8.58 0.18 6.48
CA VAL A 147 -8.34 1.40 5.71
C VAL A 147 -8.70 2.64 6.52
N GLY A 148 -8.86 2.49 7.84
CA GLY A 148 -9.27 3.55 8.74
C GLY A 148 -10.65 3.32 9.35
N HIS A 149 -11.51 4.32 9.20
CA HIS A 149 -12.86 4.36 9.76
C HIS A 149 -13.92 4.06 8.70
N GLU A 150 -15.15 3.76 9.15
CA GLU A 150 -16.29 3.47 8.26
C GLU A 150 -17.21 4.67 8.05
N GLU A 151 -17.06 5.70 8.89
CA GLU A 151 -17.87 6.92 8.87
C GLU A 151 -16.99 8.12 8.56
N GLU A 152 -17.53 9.02 7.75
CA GLU A 152 -16.98 10.36 7.55
C GLU A 152 -17.13 11.14 8.86
N GLU A 153 -16.08 11.79 9.34
CA GLU A 153 -16.06 12.54 10.61
C GLU A 153 -15.56 13.96 10.39
N GLY A 154 -16.37 14.82 9.77
CA GLY A 154 -16.09 16.26 9.70
C GLY A 154 -14.81 16.60 8.91
N GLY A 155 -14.53 15.84 7.86
CA GLY A 155 -13.36 15.90 6.99
C GLY A 155 -12.23 14.97 7.40
N LYS A 156 -12.27 14.34 8.58
CA LYS A 156 -11.18 13.50 9.08
C LYS A 156 -10.99 12.22 8.25
N TRP A 157 -12.07 11.63 7.74
CA TRP A 157 -12.05 10.37 6.99
C TRP A 157 -12.69 10.53 5.61
N PRO A 158 -12.04 11.24 4.68
CA PRO A 158 -12.62 11.57 3.37
C PRO A 158 -12.90 10.35 2.49
N TYR A 159 -12.32 9.19 2.82
CA TYR A 159 -12.45 7.95 2.05
C TYR A 159 -13.14 6.82 2.82
N ALA A 160 -13.96 7.13 3.84
CA ALA A 160 -14.63 6.16 4.71
C ALA A 160 -15.43 5.08 3.95
N GLY A 161 -16.00 5.41 2.78
CA GLY A 161 -16.70 4.47 1.91
C GLY A 161 -15.85 3.27 1.45
N THR A 162 -14.52 3.38 1.49
CA THR A 162 -13.59 2.28 1.19
C THR A 162 -13.81 1.08 2.12
N ALA A 163 -14.22 1.29 3.37
CA ALA A 163 -14.52 0.22 4.31
C ALA A 163 -15.65 -0.70 3.81
N GLY A 164 -16.67 -0.11 3.15
CA GLY A 164 -17.73 -0.88 2.49
C GLY A 164 -17.20 -1.73 1.34
N ALA A 165 -16.36 -1.15 0.48
CA ALA A 165 -15.75 -1.87 -0.63
C ALA A 165 -14.86 -3.04 -0.15
N ILE A 166 -14.12 -2.89 0.96
CA ILE A 166 -13.35 -4.00 1.57
C ILE A 166 -14.25 -5.20 1.91
N LYS A 167 -15.44 -4.94 2.47
CA LYS A 167 -16.42 -5.99 2.81
C LYS A 167 -16.96 -6.68 1.55
N GLU A 168 -17.27 -5.90 0.51
CA GLU A 168 -17.74 -6.44 -0.78
C GLU A 168 -16.67 -7.25 -1.52
N LEU A 169 -15.39 -6.91 -1.33
CA LEU A 169 -14.25 -7.66 -1.84
C LEU A 169 -14.05 -9.02 -1.12
N GLY A 170 -14.79 -9.29 -0.05
CA GLY A 170 -14.75 -10.55 0.69
C GLY A 170 -13.77 -10.57 1.88
N ALA A 171 -13.24 -9.41 2.25
CA ALA A 171 -12.37 -9.25 3.41
C ALA A 171 -13.11 -8.63 4.59
N LYS A 172 -12.56 -8.79 5.80
CA LYS A 172 -13.09 -8.14 7.00
C LYS A 172 -12.40 -6.80 7.20
N HIS A 173 -13.18 -5.72 7.20
CA HIS A 173 -12.69 -4.42 7.61
C HIS A 173 -12.63 -4.33 9.15
N CYS A 174 -11.52 -3.83 9.67
CA CYS A 174 -11.30 -3.58 11.09
C CYS A 174 -11.06 -2.08 11.29
N VAL A 175 -11.95 -1.42 12.03
CA VAL A 175 -11.81 0.02 12.32
C VAL A 175 -10.53 0.28 13.11
N LYS A 176 -9.73 1.25 12.62
CA LYS A 176 -8.51 1.72 13.30
C LYS A 176 -8.38 3.23 13.16
N GLU A 177 -7.85 3.84 14.22
CA GLU A 177 -7.41 5.23 14.23
C GLU A 177 -5.96 5.34 13.74
N VAL A 178 -5.50 6.55 13.41
CA VAL A 178 -4.08 6.81 13.07
C VAL A 178 -3.22 7.09 14.31
N THR A 179 -3.84 7.37 15.46
CA THR A 179 -3.12 7.73 16.69
C THR A 179 -2.31 6.58 17.30
N ILE A 180 -1.25 6.93 18.03
CA ILE A 180 -0.19 6.04 18.55
C ILE A 180 -0.73 4.85 19.36
N SER A 181 -1.88 5.01 20.02
CA SER A 181 -2.45 3.97 20.87
C SER A 181 -2.88 2.71 20.08
N PHE A 182 -3.34 2.85 18.83
CA PHE A 182 -3.89 1.72 18.05
C PHE A 182 -3.73 1.84 16.51
N PRO A 183 -2.56 2.21 15.95
CA PRO A 183 -2.51 2.69 14.56
C PRO A 183 -2.53 1.60 13.48
N ALA A 184 -2.19 0.35 13.83
CA ALA A 184 -2.11 -0.76 12.87
C ALA A 184 -3.03 -1.93 13.27
N HIS A 185 -3.63 -2.56 12.25
CA HIS A 185 -4.32 -3.84 12.37
C HIS A 185 -3.36 -4.99 12.00
N VAL A 186 -3.40 -6.07 12.77
CA VAL A 186 -2.59 -7.28 12.55
C VAL A 186 -3.52 -8.47 12.42
N ASP A 187 -3.63 -9.01 11.21
CA ASP A 187 -4.20 -10.32 10.95
C ASP A 187 -3.11 -11.38 11.14
N THR A 188 -3.04 -11.93 12.35
CA THR A 188 -2.04 -12.97 12.70
C THR A 188 -2.21 -14.24 11.87
N LYS A 189 -3.45 -14.58 11.46
CA LYS A 189 -3.74 -15.81 10.73
C LYS A 189 -3.16 -15.75 9.32
N ASN A 190 -3.34 -14.62 8.63
CA ASN A 190 -2.83 -14.42 7.27
C ASN A 190 -1.48 -13.70 7.21
N LYS A 191 -0.94 -13.29 8.37
CA LYS A 191 0.26 -12.44 8.50
C LYS A 191 0.19 -11.15 7.68
N VAL A 192 -1.01 -10.53 7.67
CA VAL A 192 -1.25 -9.26 7.00
C VAL A 192 -1.27 -8.15 8.05
N VAL A 193 -0.50 -7.09 7.83
CA VAL A 193 -0.44 -5.91 8.70
C VAL A 193 -0.86 -4.69 7.91
N THR A 194 -1.82 -3.92 8.42
CA THR A 194 -2.35 -2.75 7.72
C THR A 194 -2.46 -1.53 8.61
N THR A 195 -2.34 -0.33 8.03
CA THR A 195 -2.53 0.94 8.76
C THR A 195 -3.18 2.00 7.86
N PRO A 196 -4.01 2.92 8.40
CA PRO A 196 -4.77 3.85 7.56
C PRO A 196 -3.93 4.94 6.88
N ALA A 197 -2.83 5.39 7.49
CA ALA A 197 -1.97 6.46 6.96
C ALA A 197 -2.77 7.68 6.43
N PHE A 198 -2.54 8.14 5.19
CA PHE A 198 -3.23 9.31 4.60
C PHE A 198 -4.70 9.07 4.21
N MET A 199 -5.30 7.93 4.59
CA MET A 199 -6.77 7.81 4.57
C MET A 199 -7.44 8.69 5.63
N CYS A 200 -6.65 9.24 6.57
CA CYS A 200 -7.05 10.15 7.63
C CYS A 200 -6.40 11.53 7.46
N GLU A 201 -7.19 12.59 7.56
CA GLU A 201 -6.71 13.97 7.67
C GLU A 201 -6.26 14.24 9.11
N THR A 202 -4.95 14.18 9.33
CA THR A 202 -4.33 14.39 10.65
C THR A 202 -2.91 14.95 10.51
N ALA A 203 -2.25 15.22 11.64
CA ALA A 203 -0.88 15.70 11.64
C ALA A 203 0.08 14.64 11.05
N LEU A 204 1.00 15.09 10.19
CA LEU A 204 1.91 14.23 9.43
C LEU A 204 2.71 13.23 10.31
N HIS A 205 3.07 13.62 11.53
CA HIS A 205 3.83 12.75 12.44
C HIS A 205 2.98 11.56 12.93
N HIS A 206 1.66 11.70 13.09
CA HIS A 206 0.80 10.56 13.43
C HIS A 206 0.77 9.52 12.30
N ILE A 207 0.73 9.99 11.05
CA ILE A 207 0.81 9.13 9.87
C ILE A 207 2.16 8.39 9.84
N PHE A 208 3.26 9.11 10.06
CA PHE A 208 4.60 8.55 10.13
C PHE A 208 4.74 7.49 11.24
N ASP A 209 4.20 7.77 12.43
CA ASP A 209 4.25 6.85 13.57
C ASP A 209 3.40 5.60 13.33
N GLY A 210 2.22 5.75 12.73
CA GLY A 210 1.35 4.62 12.39
C GLY A 210 1.97 3.66 11.36
N ILE A 211 2.65 4.21 10.35
CA ILE A 211 3.46 3.42 9.40
C ILE A 211 4.61 2.72 10.12
N GLY A 212 5.23 3.38 11.10
CA GLY A 212 6.26 2.76 11.95
C GLY A 212 5.73 1.56 12.74
N ALA A 213 4.53 1.68 13.30
CA ALA A 213 3.87 0.57 13.98
C ALA A 213 3.55 -0.59 13.03
N MET A 214 3.09 -0.30 11.80
CA MET A 214 2.91 -1.32 10.76
C MET A 214 4.23 -2.04 10.46
N VAL A 215 5.30 -1.30 10.16
CA VAL A 215 6.62 -1.88 9.86
C VAL A 215 7.14 -2.73 11.03
N LYS A 216 7.04 -2.24 12.27
CA LYS A 216 7.46 -2.98 13.46
C LYS A 216 6.73 -4.33 13.60
N ASN A 217 5.42 -4.36 13.33
CA ASN A 217 4.66 -5.60 13.37
C ASN A 217 5.01 -6.55 12.20
N VAL A 218 5.24 -6.02 11.00
CA VAL A 218 5.74 -6.80 9.86
C VAL A 218 7.05 -7.48 10.23
N LEU A 219 8.03 -6.72 10.75
CA LEU A 219 9.32 -7.26 11.16
C LEU A 219 9.16 -8.33 12.25
N LYS A 220 8.34 -8.08 13.27
CA LYS A 220 8.06 -9.08 14.33
C LYS A 220 7.51 -10.40 13.77
N LEU A 221 6.65 -10.36 12.76
CA LEU A 221 6.05 -11.55 12.16
C LEU A 221 7.02 -12.34 11.26
N THR A 222 8.20 -11.79 10.92
CA THR A 222 9.26 -12.54 10.24
C THR A 222 9.91 -13.58 11.15
N GLY A 223 9.84 -13.38 12.47
CA GLY A 223 10.45 -14.28 13.45
C GLY A 223 11.98 -14.21 13.52
N LYS A 224 12.58 -13.15 12.95
CA LYS A 224 14.02 -12.86 13.00
C LYS A 224 14.37 -11.84 14.07
#